data_AF-A0AAN8WF06-F1
#
_entry.id   AF-A0AAN8WF06-F1
#
_cell.length_a   1.000
_cell.length_b   1.000
_cell.length_c   1.000
_cell.angle_alpha   90.00
_cell.angle_beta   90.00
_cell.angle_gamma   90.00
#
_symmetry.space_group_name_H-M   'P 1'
#
loop_
_entity.id
_entity.type
_entity.pdbx_description
1 polymer ?
#
loop_
_entity_poly.entity_id
_entity_poly.type
_entity_poly.pdbx_seq_one_letter_code
_entity_poly.pdbx_strand_id
1 'polypeptide(L)'
;MKDLDRPFSIAILLLACTSQALLPAASPSGDFIEGNVFNFRFHHPAMGPEDLPLPKNKEEANIACLGCQLAVAVLQEEIDLGASYDALVAEGILVCLAVTNYTDTYCEGYVPLIAPIVYHILTTNNIDPQDFCGMIMSGYGCNTTNPARDWTIEIQGEKPPIASIILPDPGEPTLKVLHLADTHFDPLYLPGSNADCGNELCCREESGVPETPEAEAWFWGDYRKCGSPRWMLEDMLTNIVSEHPLLYWVTIPPHFGHQMELRALEISVIATAHFSVIVS
;
A
#
# COMPACT_ATOMS: atom_id res chain seq x y z
N MET A 1 15.02 -26.58 34.42
CA MET A 1 13.74 -25.92 34.68
C MET A 1 13.64 -24.85 33.59
N LYS A 2 13.37 -25.16 32.31
CA LYS A 2 12.27 -25.95 31.71
C LYS A 2 10.91 -25.51 32.24
N ASP A 3 10.14 -24.95 31.31
CA ASP A 3 8.70 -24.70 31.35
C ASP A 3 8.23 -23.60 32.31
N LEU A 4 8.23 -22.36 31.80
CA LEU A 4 7.29 -21.32 32.23
C LEU A 4 6.59 -20.79 30.97
N ASP A 5 5.50 -21.45 30.64
CA ASP A 5 4.29 -20.97 29.96
C ASP A 5 4.37 -19.57 29.30
N ARG A 6 4.60 -19.56 27.98
CA ARG A 6 4.33 -18.45 27.05
C ARG A 6 2.95 -18.48 26.31
N PRO A 7 1.85 -19.09 26.81
CA PRO A 7 0.52 -18.85 26.23
C PRO A 7 -0.18 -17.59 26.80
N PHE A 8 0.41 -16.90 27.79
CA PHE A 8 -0.25 -15.76 28.46
C PHE A 8 -0.28 -14.47 27.61
N SER A 9 0.73 -14.19 26.77
CA SER A 9 0.75 -12.99 25.89
C SER A 9 -0.15 -13.15 24.65
N ILE A 10 -0.11 -14.31 23.99
CA ILE A 10 -0.96 -14.60 22.82
C ILE A 10 -2.44 -14.58 23.20
N ALA A 11 -2.79 -15.03 24.42
CA ALA A 11 -4.17 -14.97 24.90
C ALA A 11 -4.67 -13.52 25.06
N ILE A 12 -3.81 -12.57 25.43
CA ILE A 12 -4.17 -11.15 25.59
C ILE A 12 -4.33 -10.47 24.22
N LEU A 13 -3.44 -10.77 23.25
CA LEU A 13 -3.55 -10.32 21.86
C LEU A 13 -4.80 -10.87 21.16
N LEU A 14 -5.11 -12.16 21.37
CA LEU A 14 -6.34 -12.78 20.86
C LEU A 14 -7.57 -12.21 21.57
N LEU A 15 -7.56 -11.98 22.89
CA LEU A 15 -8.69 -11.34 23.61
C LEU A 15 -8.94 -9.90 23.14
N ALA A 16 -7.89 -9.15 22.82
CA ALA A 16 -7.98 -7.82 22.26
C ALA A 16 -8.54 -7.80 20.82
N CYS A 17 -8.13 -8.74 19.96
CA CYS A 17 -8.65 -8.86 18.59
C CYS A 17 -10.05 -9.52 18.52
N THR A 18 -10.43 -10.35 19.49
CA THR A 18 -11.72 -11.08 19.50
C THR A 18 -12.86 -10.35 20.21
N SER A 19 -12.66 -9.10 20.63
CA SER A 19 -13.70 -8.28 21.26
C SER A 19 -14.93 -8.02 20.36
N GLN A 20 -14.90 -8.42 19.09
CA GLN A 20 -16.03 -8.40 18.16
C GLN A 20 -17.02 -9.56 18.34
N ALA A 21 -16.78 -10.53 19.23
CA ALA A 21 -17.73 -11.62 19.49
C ALA A 21 -19.00 -11.21 20.29
N LEU A 22 -19.21 -9.91 20.57
CA LEU A 22 -20.31 -9.42 21.43
C LEU A 22 -21.33 -8.49 20.75
N LEU A 23 -21.28 -8.28 19.43
CA LEU A 23 -22.34 -7.53 18.74
C LEU A 23 -23.25 -8.49 17.95
N PRO A 24 -24.57 -8.47 18.18
CA PRO A 24 -25.48 -9.44 17.61
C PRO A 24 -25.63 -9.22 16.10
N ALA A 25 -25.54 -10.32 15.36
CA ALA A 25 -25.99 -10.40 13.98
C ALA A 25 -27.50 -10.07 13.91
N ALA A 26 -27.86 -8.88 13.42
CA ALA A 26 -29.20 -8.62 12.90
C ALA A 26 -29.28 -7.29 12.12
N SER A 27 -29.44 -7.39 10.78
CA SER A 27 -30.43 -6.60 10.03
C SER A 27 -30.54 -7.12 8.57
N PRO A 28 -31.76 -7.35 8.04
CA PRO A 28 -31.97 -7.99 6.75
C PRO A 28 -32.14 -6.95 5.64
N SER A 29 -31.04 -6.55 5.01
CA SER A 29 -31.10 -5.79 3.75
C SER A 29 -29.78 -5.91 3.01
N GLY A 30 -29.63 -6.99 2.23
CA GLY A 30 -29.02 -7.00 0.90
C GLY A 30 -27.63 -6.41 0.64
N ASP A 31 -26.90 -5.89 1.62
CA ASP A 31 -25.57 -5.33 1.44
C ASP A 31 -24.53 -6.30 2.03
N PHE A 32 -23.68 -6.82 1.16
CA PHE A 32 -22.55 -7.67 1.49
C PHE A 32 -21.58 -6.85 2.37
N ILE A 33 -21.57 -7.09 3.68
CA ILE A 33 -20.55 -6.53 4.58
C ILE A 33 -19.28 -7.37 4.37
N GLU A 34 -18.43 -6.98 3.42
CA GLU A 34 -17.01 -7.35 3.43
C GLU A 34 -16.31 -6.57 4.54
N GLY A 35 -16.51 -7.00 5.78
CA GLY A 35 -15.94 -6.39 6.97
C GLY A 35 -14.65 -7.08 7.40
N ASN A 36 -13.60 -7.02 6.59
CA ASN A 36 -12.25 -7.27 7.08
C ASN A 36 -11.61 -5.93 7.45
N VAL A 37 -11.50 -5.66 8.75
CA VAL A 37 -10.92 -4.45 9.35
C VAL A 37 -9.44 -4.23 8.98
N PHE A 38 -8.81 -5.22 8.33
CA PHE A 38 -7.38 -5.24 7.96
C PHE A 38 -7.10 -5.13 6.46
N ASN A 39 -8.07 -4.70 5.64
CA ASN A 39 -7.84 -4.43 4.22
C ASN A 39 -7.06 -3.10 4.08
N PHE A 40 -5.74 -3.16 4.31
CA PHE A 40 -4.84 -2.00 4.30
C PHE A 40 -4.65 -1.45 2.90
N ARG A 41 -5.54 -0.54 2.48
CA ARG A 41 -5.28 0.29 1.31
C ARG A 41 -4.35 1.43 1.74
N PHE A 42 -3.05 1.30 1.52
CA PHE A 42 -2.12 2.42 1.71
C PHE A 42 -2.55 3.59 0.83
N HIS A 43 -3.05 4.66 1.46
CA HIS A 43 -3.48 5.86 0.76
C HIS A 43 -2.25 6.73 0.45
N HIS A 44 -2.22 7.27 -0.76
CA HIS A 44 -1.09 8.04 -1.30
C HIS A 44 -0.75 9.24 -0.37
N PRO A 45 0.54 9.54 -0.11
CA PRO A 45 0.98 10.59 0.83
C PRO A 45 0.67 12.05 0.40
N ALA A 46 -0.17 12.26 -0.60
CA ALA A 46 -0.53 13.59 -1.13
C ALA A 46 -1.92 14.09 -0.67
N MET A 47 -2.59 13.37 0.23
CA MET A 47 -3.84 13.86 0.84
C MET A 47 -3.52 14.71 2.06
N GLY A 48 -3.99 15.96 2.06
CA GLY A 48 -4.01 16.77 3.26
C GLY A 48 -4.96 16.15 4.30
N PRO A 49 -4.85 16.52 5.59
CA PRO A 49 -5.73 16.01 6.64
C PRO A 49 -7.23 16.23 6.35
N GLU A 50 -7.55 17.26 5.54
CA GLU A 50 -8.91 17.64 5.13
C GLU A 50 -9.47 16.75 4.01
N ASP A 51 -8.60 16.06 3.25
CA ASP A 51 -8.95 15.23 2.10
C ASP A 51 -8.91 13.72 2.42
N LEU A 52 -8.52 13.34 3.63
CA LEU A 52 -8.59 11.96 4.08
C LEU A 52 -10.07 11.54 4.13
N PRO A 53 -10.45 10.41 3.49
CA PRO A 53 -11.80 9.90 3.62
C PRO A 53 -12.12 9.74 5.10
N LEU A 54 -13.08 10.52 5.60
CA LEU A 54 -13.57 10.32 6.96
C LEU A 54 -14.00 8.85 7.05
N PRO A 55 -13.57 8.10 8.09
CA PRO A 55 -14.05 6.75 8.27
C PRO A 55 -15.57 6.80 8.27
N LYS A 56 -16.19 6.00 7.39
CA LYS A 56 -17.66 6.00 7.20
C LYS A 56 -18.41 5.81 8.52
N ASN A 57 -17.74 5.23 9.53
CA ASN A 57 -18.18 5.10 10.90
C ASN A 57 -17.05 5.48 11.89
N LYS A 58 -17.26 6.50 12.73
CA LYS A 58 -16.29 6.92 13.77
C LYS A 58 -16.02 5.82 14.81
N GLU A 59 -16.97 4.94 15.04
CA GLU A 59 -16.84 3.85 16.02
C GLU A 59 -15.84 2.79 15.54
N GLU A 60 -15.92 2.38 14.27
CA GLU A 60 -14.98 1.45 13.65
C GLU A 60 -13.55 1.99 13.64
N ALA A 61 -13.38 3.28 13.32
CA ALA A 61 -12.09 3.94 13.39
C ALA A 61 -11.49 3.92 14.80
N ASN A 62 -12.29 4.26 15.82
CA ASN A 62 -11.82 4.24 17.21
C ASN A 62 -11.37 2.85 17.65
N ILE A 63 -12.11 1.80 17.25
CA ILE A 63 -11.75 0.40 17.56
C ILE A 63 -10.44 0.03 16.87
N ALA A 64 -10.30 0.36 15.58
CA ALA A 64 -9.08 0.07 14.81
C ALA A 64 -7.85 0.79 15.39
N CYS A 65 -7.99 2.07 15.74
CA CYS A 65 -6.91 2.84 16.36
C CYS A 65 -6.51 2.29 17.73
N LEU A 66 -7.49 1.93 18.58
CA LEU A 66 -7.22 1.33 19.88
C LEU A 66 -6.54 -0.03 19.75
N GLY A 67 -6.99 -0.85 18.79
CA GLY A 67 -6.37 -2.15 18.49
C GLY A 67 -4.91 -2.00 18.08
N CYS A 68 -4.61 -1.05 17.19
CA CYS A 68 -3.23 -0.73 16.80
C CYS A 68 -2.40 -0.29 18.01
N GLN A 69 -2.90 0.65 18.82
CA GLN A 69 -2.17 1.18 19.97
C GLN A 69 -1.84 0.08 20.98
N LEU A 70 -2.79 -0.83 21.23
CA LEU A 70 -2.58 -1.95 22.13
C LEU A 70 -1.55 -2.94 21.57
N ALA A 71 -1.62 -3.26 20.28
CA ALA A 71 -0.65 -4.15 19.64
C ALA A 71 0.77 -3.58 19.70
N VAL A 72 0.93 -2.27 19.42
CA VAL A 72 2.24 -1.60 19.50
C VAL A 72 2.75 -1.56 20.94
N ALA A 73 1.88 -1.28 21.92
CA ALA A 73 2.27 -1.25 23.33
C ALA A 73 2.79 -2.63 23.81
N VAL A 74 2.08 -3.71 23.44
CA VAL A 74 2.49 -5.08 23.77
C VAL A 74 3.83 -5.42 23.10
N LEU A 75 3.97 -5.09 21.81
CA LEU A 75 5.21 -5.34 21.07
C LEU A 75 6.41 -4.59 21.67
N GLN A 76 6.22 -3.34 22.11
CA GLN A 76 7.25 -2.56 22.80
C GLN A 76 7.64 -3.21 24.13
N GLU A 77 6.66 -3.69 24.92
CA GLU A 77 6.93 -4.39 26.17
C GLU A 77 7.73 -5.69 25.94
N GLU A 78 7.41 -6.45 24.90
CA GLU A 78 8.16 -7.67 24.55
C GLU A 78 9.60 -7.39 24.15
N ILE A 79 9.82 -6.31 23.37
CA ILE A 79 11.16 -5.83 23.01
C ILE A 79 11.93 -5.45 24.29
N ASP A 80 11.30 -4.70 25.20
CA ASP A 80 11.92 -4.25 26.46
C ASP A 80 12.25 -5.43 27.40
N LEU A 81 11.43 -6.48 27.38
CA LEU A 81 11.66 -7.74 28.11
C LEU A 81 12.73 -8.64 27.45
N GLY A 82 13.26 -8.25 26.29
CA GLY A 82 14.34 -8.95 25.60
C GLY A 82 13.86 -10.09 24.71
N ALA A 83 12.66 -10.00 24.13
CA ALA A 83 12.23 -10.93 23.09
C ALA A 83 13.21 -10.92 21.91
N SER A 84 13.56 -12.12 21.42
CA SER A 84 14.45 -12.25 20.26
C SER A 84 13.74 -11.81 18.98
N TYR A 85 14.46 -11.15 18.08
CA TYR A 85 13.95 -10.74 16.76
C TYR A 85 13.19 -11.87 16.03
N ASP A 86 13.76 -13.08 15.98
CA ASP A 86 13.13 -14.22 15.30
C ASP A 86 11.79 -14.63 15.94
N ALA A 87 11.63 -14.44 17.25
CA ALA A 87 10.37 -14.72 17.95
C ALA A 87 9.32 -13.67 17.60
N LEU A 88 9.70 -12.40 17.53
CA LEU A 88 8.81 -11.30 17.11
C LEU A 88 8.35 -11.47 15.67
N VAL A 89 9.23 -11.94 14.77
CA VAL A 89 8.88 -12.26 13.38
C VAL A 89 7.89 -13.43 13.32
N ALA A 90 8.15 -14.51 14.05
CA ALA A 90 7.25 -15.67 14.10
C ALA A 90 5.88 -15.30 14.66
N GLU A 91 5.83 -14.48 15.70
CA GLU A 91 4.58 -13.95 16.24
C GLU A 91 3.86 -13.04 15.24
N GLY A 92 4.57 -12.16 14.55
CA GLY A 92 4.00 -11.33 13.49
C GLY A 92 3.34 -12.15 12.38
N ILE A 93 3.92 -13.29 12.00
CA ILE A 93 3.32 -14.23 11.03
C ILE A 93 2.02 -14.80 11.60
N LEU A 94 2.00 -15.25 12.85
CA LEU A 94 0.79 -15.78 13.48
C LEU A 94 -0.32 -14.72 13.57
N VAL A 95 0.03 -13.49 13.94
CA VAL A 95 -0.92 -12.37 13.97
C VAL A 95 -1.46 -12.10 12.58
N CYS A 96 -0.60 -12.04 11.55
CA CYS A 96 -1.02 -11.86 10.15
C CYS A 96 -2.07 -12.90 9.74
N LEU A 97 -1.84 -14.18 10.05
CA LEU A 97 -2.77 -15.27 9.74
C LEU A 97 -4.07 -15.22 10.55
N ALA A 98 -4.00 -14.72 11.79
CA ALA A 98 -5.17 -14.65 12.66
C ALA A 98 -6.11 -13.50 12.33
N VAL A 99 -5.59 -12.39 11.80
CA VAL A 99 -6.36 -11.14 11.61
C VAL A 99 -6.65 -10.81 10.15
N THR A 100 -6.03 -11.51 9.21
CA THR A 100 -6.22 -11.32 7.77
C THR A 100 -6.75 -12.59 7.11
N ASN A 101 -7.18 -12.48 5.86
CA ASN A 101 -7.53 -13.62 5.03
C ASN A 101 -6.43 -13.97 4.01
N TYR A 102 -5.20 -13.48 4.27
CA TYR A 102 -4.06 -13.76 3.41
C TYR A 102 -3.62 -15.22 3.54
N THR A 103 -2.99 -15.71 2.48
CA THR A 103 -2.42 -17.07 2.47
C THR A 103 -1.20 -17.18 3.39
N ASP A 104 -0.94 -18.38 3.90
CA ASP A 104 0.27 -18.72 4.67
C ASP A 104 1.54 -18.20 4.01
N THR A 105 1.69 -18.49 2.72
CA THR A 105 2.83 -18.05 1.89
C THR A 105 2.98 -16.53 1.84
N TYR A 106 1.86 -15.79 1.82
CA TYR A 106 1.89 -14.34 1.84
C TYR A 106 2.40 -13.81 3.18
N CYS A 107 1.85 -14.27 4.31
CA CYS A 107 2.29 -13.81 5.64
C CYS A 107 3.74 -14.21 5.93
N GLU A 108 4.16 -15.42 5.53
CA GLU A 108 5.54 -15.90 5.68
C GLU A 108 6.55 -15.11 4.83
N GLY A 109 6.13 -14.55 3.69
CA GLY A 109 6.98 -13.69 2.86
C GLY A 109 6.95 -12.22 3.29
N TYR A 110 5.77 -11.70 3.65
CA TYR A 110 5.54 -10.29 3.93
C TYR A 110 6.08 -9.84 5.28
N VAL A 111 5.83 -10.61 6.34
CA VAL A 111 6.24 -10.21 7.70
C VAL A 111 7.76 -10.07 7.82
N PRO A 112 8.59 -11.02 7.36
CA PRO A 112 10.04 -10.87 7.40
C PRO A 112 10.58 -9.70 6.57
N LEU A 113 9.85 -9.27 5.54
CA LEU A 113 10.23 -8.11 4.72
C LEU A 113 10.04 -6.79 5.49
N ILE A 114 8.96 -6.67 6.26
CA ILE A 114 8.61 -5.43 6.97
C ILE A 114 9.16 -5.38 8.40
N ALA A 115 9.33 -6.53 9.05
CA ALA A 115 9.80 -6.64 10.43
C ALA A 115 11.10 -5.85 10.73
N PRO A 116 12.14 -5.82 9.87
CA PRO A 116 13.34 -5.03 10.15
C PRO A 116 13.06 -3.54 10.29
N ILE A 117 12.12 -3.02 9.49
CA ILE A 117 11.74 -1.59 9.49
C ILE A 117 11.01 -1.26 10.79
N VAL A 118 9.99 -2.06 11.13
CA VAL A 118 9.20 -1.86 12.35
C VAL A 118 10.09 -2.00 13.59
N TYR A 119 10.92 -3.05 13.64
CA TYR A 119 11.86 -3.26 14.73
C TYR A 119 12.82 -2.07 14.90
N HIS A 120 13.37 -1.55 13.80
CA HIS A 120 14.23 -0.37 13.85
C HIS A 120 13.50 0.88 14.38
N ILE A 121 12.27 1.12 13.91
CA ILE A 121 11.45 2.26 14.36
C ILE A 121 11.22 2.20 15.87
N LEU A 122 10.81 1.05 16.39
CA LEU A 122 10.45 0.87 17.79
C LEU A 122 11.67 0.87 18.73
N THR A 123 12.85 0.46 18.25
CA THR A 123 14.07 0.39 19.08
C THR A 123 14.94 1.64 19.03
N THR A 124 14.85 2.43 17.96
CA THR A 124 15.75 3.58 17.73
C THR A 124 15.09 4.92 18.01
N ASN A 125 13.76 4.99 17.95
CA ASN A 125 13.01 6.22 18.17
C ASN A 125 12.18 6.12 19.45
N ASN A 126 12.07 7.24 20.17
CA ASN A 126 11.11 7.35 21.26
C ASN A 126 9.72 7.64 20.69
N ILE A 127 9.10 6.61 20.11
CA ILE A 127 7.76 6.68 19.52
C ILE A 127 6.76 6.00 20.45
N ASP A 128 5.69 6.71 20.83
CA ASP A 128 4.61 6.12 21.61
C ASP A 128 3.60 5.41 20.68
N PRO A 129 2.79 4.47 21.21
CA PRO A 129 1.81 3.74 20.40
C PRO A 129 0.80 4.64 19.68
N GLN A 130 0.40 5.76 20.28
CA GLN A 130 -0.54 6.69 19.66
C GLN A 130 0.12 7.41 18.48
N ASP A 131 1.37 7.85 18.60
CA ASP A 131 2.12 8.47 17.51
C ASP A 131 2.38 7.49 16.37
N PHE A 132 2.78 6.25 16.67
CA PHE A 132 2.98 5.20 15.66
C PHE A 132 1.69 4.94 14.86
N CYS A 133 0.58 4.69 15.56
CA CYS A 133 -0.70 4.39 14.92
C CYS A 133 -1.31 5.62 14.24
N GLY A 134 -1.13 6.82 14.81
CA GLY A 134 -1.53 8.09 14.22
C GLY A 134 -0.81 8.36 12.89
N MET A 135 0.46 7.96 12.77
CA MET A 135 1.20 8.06 11.52
C MET A 135 0.73 7.05 10.47
N ILE A 136 0.73 5.75 10.81
CA ILE A 136 0.48 4.66 9.85
C ILE A 136 -1.00 4.55 9.47
N MET A 137 -1.91 4.92 10.38
CA MET A 137 -3.36 4.82 10.20
C MET A 137 -4.05 6.20 10.20
N SER A 138 -3.33 7.27 9.85
CA SER A 138 -3.88 8.62 9.70
C SER A 138 -5.11 8.65 8.80
N GLY A 139 -5.06 7.95 7.66
CA GLY A 139 -6.19 7.83 6.72
C GLY A 139 -7.40 7.06 7.25
N TYR A 140 -7.26 6.32 8.35
CA TYR A 140 -8.36 5.66 9.05
C TYR A 140 -8.99 6.55 10.13
N GLY A 141 -8.45 7.74 10.37
CA GLY A 141 -8.87 8.66 11.42
C GLY A 141 -8.10 8.52 12.73
N CYS A 142 -7.00 7.76 12.77
CA CYS A 142 -6.11 7.75 13.92
C CYS A 142 -5.31 9.06 13.98
N ASN A 143 -5.11 9.60 15.18
CA ASN A 143 -4.37 10.84 15.38
C ASN A 143 -3.12 10.60 16.21
N THR A 144 -2.19 11.55 16.09
CA THR A 144 -0.99 11.65 16.92
C THR A 144 -1.11 12.88 17.82
N THR A 145 -0.55 12.79 19.03
CA THR A 145 -0.41 13.91 19.96
C THR A 145 1.02 14.41 20.05
N ASN A 146 1.94 13.83 19.26
CA ASN A 146 3.35 14.19 19.28
C ASN A 146 3.57 15.55 18.62
N PRO A 147 4.01 16.59 19.36
CA PRO A 147 4.19 17.93 18.82
C PRO A 147 5.31 18.00 17.77
N ALA A 148 6.20 17.01 17.69
CA ALA A 148 7.21 16.94 16.62
C ALA A 148 6.59 16.69 15.23
N ARG A 149 5.31 16.31 15.16
CA ARG A 149 4.56 16.13 13.91
C ARG A 149 3.97 17.43 13.38
N ASP A 150 3.87 18.46 14.25
CA ASP A 150 3.42 19.79 13.89
C ASP A 150 4.64 20.69 13.61
N TRP A 151 4.94 20.88 12.33
CA TRP A 151 6.05 21.70 11.89
C TRP A 151 5.59 22.77 10.90
N THR A 152 6.20 23.94 10.98
CA THR A 152 5.91 25.08 10.10
C THR A 152 7.13 25.42 9.27
N ILE A 153 6.91 25.73 8.00
CA ILE A 153 7.95 26.30 7.13
C ILE A 153 7.82 27.81 7.15
N GLU A 154 8.89 28.49 7.53
CA GLU A 154 8.98 29.94 7.34
C GLU A 154 9.30 30.24 5.87
N ILE A 155 8.33 30.80 5.16
CA ILE A 155 8.53 31.28 3.79
C ILE A 155 9.12 32.69 3.87
N GLN A 156 10.36 32.83 3.40
CA GLN A 156 11.08 34.10 3.39
C GLN A 156 10.60 34.98 2.22
N GLY A 157 10.53 36.29 2.46
CA GLY A 157 10.19 37.31 1.46
C GLY A 157 8.71 37.71 1.46
N GLU A 158 8.41 38.80 0.76
CA GLU A 158 7.03 39.28 0.60
C GLU A 158 6.32 38.50 -0.51
N LYS A 159 5.05 38.14 -0.29
CA LYS A 159 4.21 37.55 -1.32
C LYS A 159 4.13 38.51 -2.52
N PRO A 160 4.59 38.11 -3.72
CA PRO A 160 4.48 38.95 -4.90
C PRO A 160 3.02 39.32 -5.19
N PRO A 161 2.76 40.49 -5.80
CA PRO A 161 1.40 40.83 -6.23
C PRO A 161 0.87 39.74 -7.16
N ILE A 162 -0.39 39.37 -6.99
CA ILE A 162 -1.03 38.33 -7.81
C ILE A 162 -1.10 38.85 -9.24
N ALA A 163 -0.30 38.27 -10.13
CA ALA A 163 -0.39 38.52 -11.55
C ALA A 163 -1.57 37.73 -12.14
N SER A 164 -2.39 38.38 -12.95
CA SER A 164 -3.39 37.67 -13.75
C SER A 164 -2.70 36.76 -14.76
N ILE A 165 -3.18 35.52 -14.88
CA ILE A 165 -2.69 34.59 -15.90
C ILE A 165 -3.01 35.17 -17.27
N ILE A 166 -1.98 35.42 -18.07
CA ILE A 166 -2.11 35.82 -19.48
C ILE A 166 -2.18 34.54 -20.29
N LEU A 167 -3.29 34.32 -20.99
CA LEU A 167 -3.41 33.20 -21.91
C LEU A 167 -2.58 33.50 -23.17
N PRO A 168 -1.92 32.49 -23.76
CA PRO A 168 -1.20 32.67 -25.01
C PRO A 168 -2.16 33.08 -26.13
N ASP A 169 -1.66 33.91 -27.05
CA ASP A 169 -2.41 34.32 -28.23
C ASP A 169 -2.72 33.12 -29.15
N PRO A 170 -3.79 33.17 -29.96
CA PRO A 170 -4.08 32.12 -30.92
C PRO A 170 -2.91 31.90 -31.89
N GLY A 171 -2.37 30.67 -31.92
CA GLY A 171 -1.27 30.30 -32.83
C GLY A 171 0.13 30.31 -32.19
N GLU A 172 0.25 30.66 -30.91
CA GLU A 172 1.48 30.49 -30.15
C GLU A 172 1.92 29.00 -30.11
N PRO A 173 3.23 28.72 -30.09
CA PRO A 173 3.73 27.35 -30.08
C PRO A 173 3.34 26.64 -28.79
N THR A 174 2.81 25.43 -28.92
CA THR A 174 2.38 24.60 -27.79
C THR A 174 3.38 23.49 -27.50
N LEU A 175 3.68 23.25 -26.23
CA LEU A 175 4.39 22.06 -25.78
C LEU A 175 3.41 20.91 -25.54
N LYS A 176 3.68 19.74 -26.13
CA LYS A 176 2.93 18.51 -25.84
C LYS A 176 3.68 17.66 -24.82
N VAL A 177 3.05 17.44 -23.66
CA VAL A 177 3.61 16.68 -22.53
C VAL A 177 2.84 15.38 -22.37
N LEU A 178 3.54 14.24 -22.32
CA LEU A 178 2.97 12.95 -21.93
C LEU A 178 3.20 12.74 -20.44
N HIS A 179 2.12 12.46 -19.72
CA HIS A 179 2.18 12.08 -18.31
C HIS A 179 1.65 10.66 -18.18
N LEU A 180 2.53 9.71 -17.86
CA LEU A 180 2.15 8.35 -17.49
C LEU A 180 2.29 8.20 -15.98
N ALA A 181 1.40 7.48 -15.33
CA ALA A 181 1.44 7.25 -13.89
C ALA A 181 0.93 5.87 -13.54
N ASP A 182 1.42 5.34 -12.41
CA ASP A 182 0.88 4.15 -11.76
C ASP A 182 0.76 2.96 -12.72
N THR A 183 1.80 2.73 -13.52
CA THR A 183 1.80 1.64 -14.51
C THR A 183 1.68 0.28 -13.84
N HIS A 184 2.06 0.16 -12.57
CA HIS A 184 1.95 -1.05 -11.75
C HIS A 184 2.41 -2.30 -12.50
N PHE A 185 3.56 -2.19 -13.19
CA PHE A 185 4.11 -3.28 -13.98
C PHE A 185 4.32 -4.53 -13.12
N ASP A 186 3.71 -5.63 -13.53
CA ASP A 186 3.91 -6.93 -12.92
C ASP A 186 4.63 -7.87 -13.90
N PRO A 187 5.92 -8.16 -13.68
CA PRO A 187 6.67 -9.09 -14.52
C PRO A 187 6.17 -10.54 -14.40
N LEU A 188 5.44 -10.88 -13.34
CA LEU A 188 4.95 -12.22 -13.04
C LEU A 188 3.49 -12.42 -13.45
N TYR A 189 2.87 -11.43 -14.10
CA TYR A 189 1.49 -11.54 -14.58
C TYR A 189 1.33 -12.74 -15.52
N LEU A 190 0.40 -13.62 -15.20
CA LEU A 190 0.15 -14.87 -15.92
C LEU A 190 -1.34 -15.00 -16.31
N PRO A 191 -1.69 -14.90 -17.60
CA PRO A 191 -3.05 -15.15 -18.06
C PRO A 191 -3.54 -16.55 -17.70
N GLY A 192 -4.80 -16.68 -17.29
CA GLY A 192 -5.40 -17.94 -16.85
C GLY A 192 -5.10 -18.32 -15.40
N SER A 193 -4.20 -17.62 -14.70
CA SER A 193 -3.98 -17.82 -13.26
C SER A 193 -5.16 -17.31 -12.44
N ASN A 194 -5.20 -17.63 -11.15
CA ASN A 194 -6.26 -17.13 -10.28
C ASN A 194 -6.12 -15.62 -10.04
N ALA A 195 -7.13 -14.86 -10.48
CA ALA A 195 -7.21 -13.42 -10.26
C ALA A 195 -8.10 -13.04 -9.06
N ASP A 196 -8.77 -14.03 -8.45
CA ASP A 196 -9.48 -13.90 -7.17
C ASP A 196 -8.76 -14.74 -6.10
N CYS A 197 -7.51 -14.36 -5.84
CA CYS A 197 -6.70 -14.97 -4.79
C CYS A 197 -6.91 -14.19 -3.48
N GLY A 198 -6.85 -14.86 -2.33
CA GLY A 198 -7.04 -14.20 -1.02
C GLY A 198 -5.97 -13.17 -0.62
N ASN A 199 -5.04 -12.80 -1.51
CA ASN A 199 -3.90 -11.93 -1.24
C ASN A 199 -4.10 -10.51 -1.80
N GLU A 200 -3.18 -9.58 -1.49
CA GLU A 200 -3.21 -8.21 -2.04
C GLU A 200 -2.78 -8.09 -3.50
N LEU A 201 -2.14 -9.13 -4.05
CA LEU A 201 -1.73 -9.18 -5.45
C LEU A 201 -1.92 -10.61 -5.98
N CYS A 202 -2.69 -10.72 -7.06
CA CYS A 202 -3.09 -11.95 -7.74
C CYS A 202 -2.63 -11.93 -9.20
N CYS A 203 -3.21 -12.79 -10.04
CA CYS A 203 -2.87 -12.94 -11.46
C CYS A 203 -1.43 -13.45 -11.70
N ARG A 204 -0.87 -14.22 -10.77
CA ARG A 204 0.46 -14.83 -10.90
C ARG A 204 0.39 -16.34 -10.74
N GLU A 205 1.47 -17.04 -11.07
CA GLU A 205 1.56 -18.49 -10.90
C GLU A 205 1.29 -18.90 -9.43
N GLU A 206 1.81 -18.13 -8.47
CA GLU A 206 1.61 -18.38 -7.04
C GLU A 206 0.19 -18.08 -6.54
N SER A 207 -0.67 -17.45 -7.35
CA SER A 207 -2.04 -17.11 -6.97
C SER A 207 -2.97 -18.34 -6.91
N GLY A 208 -2.49 -19.50 -7.38
CA GLY A 208 -3.22 -20.76 -7.36
C GLY A 208 -4.09 -20.98 -8.59
N VAL A 209 -4.89 -22.04 -8.54
CA VAL A 209 -5.81 -22.43 -9.62
C VAL A 209 -7.16 -21.74 -9.39
N PRO A 210 -7.73 -21.08 -10.40
CA PRO A 210 -9.04 -20.43 -10.26
C PRO A 210 -10.14 -21.48 -10.05
N GLU A 211 -11.07 -21.20 -9.13
CA GLU A 211 -12.17 -22.12 -8.81
C GLU A 211 -13.21 -22.20 -9.93
N THR A 212 -13.35 -21.12 -10.71
CA THR A 212 -14.24 -21.05 -11.87
C THR A 212 -13.53 -20.38 -13.05
N PRO A 213 -13.99 -20.62 -14.29
CA PRO A 213 -13.43 -19.95 -15.47
C PRO A 213 -13.48 -18.42 -15.40
N GLU A 214 -14.49 -17.87 -14.70
CA GLU A 214 -14.64 -16.43 -14.49
C GLU A 214 -13.57 -15.87 -13.54
N ALA A 215 -12.99 -16.72 -12.69
CA ALA A 215 -11.92 -16.34 -11.78
C ALA A 215 -10.54 -16.27 -12.45
N GLU A 216 -10.41 -16.69 -13.73
CA GLU A 216 -9.17 -16.63 -14.49
C GLU A 216 -8.74 -15.19 -14.80
N ALA A 217 -7.44 -14.92 -14.68
CA ALA A 217 -6.80 -13.67 -15.08
C ALA A 217 -6.87 -13.50 -16.59
N TRP A 218 -7.35 -12.35 -17.07
CA TRP A 218 -7.44 -12.09 -18.51
C TRP A 218 -6.10 -11.73 -19.15
N PHE A 219 -6.03 -11.79 -20.48
CA PHE A 219 -4.78 -11.56 -21.20
C PHE A 219 -4.24 -10.13 -21.06
N TRP A 220 -5.06 -9.09 -21.22
CA TRP A 220 -4.58 -7.70 -21.23
C TRP A 220 -4.48 -7.04 -19.85
N GLY A 221 -4.74 -7.78 -18.78
CA GLY A 221 -4.96 -7.24 -17.43
C GLY A 221 -6.34 -7.65 -16.90
N ASP A 222 -6.55 -7.51 -15.61
CA ASP A 222 -7.77 -7.90 -14.91
C ASP A 222 -8.29 -6.74 -14.04
N TYR A 223 -9.61 -6.69 -13.79
CA TYR A 223 -10.22 -5.65 -12.96
C TYR A 223 -10.10 -5.91 -11.45
N ARG A 224 -9.56 -7.05 -11.03
CA ARG A 224 -9.32 -7.43 -9.63
C ARG A 224 -7.96 -6.95 -9.13
N LYS A 225 -7.44 -7.56 -8.06
CA LYS A 225 -6.17 -7.19 -7.40
C LYS A 225 -4.96 -7.67 -8.18
N CYS A 226 -4.73 -7.12 -9.37
CA CYS A 226 -3.65 -7.55 -10.25
C CYS A 226 -2.79 -6.37 -10.73
N GLY A 227 -1.54 -6.66 -11.08
CA GLY A 227 -0.68 -5.69 -11.75
C GLY A 227 -0.85 -5.74 -13.27
N SER A 228 -0.09 -4.87 -13.96
CA SER A 228 -0.15 -4.70 -15.40
C SER A 228 0.83 -5.63 -16.12
N PRO A 229 0.40 -6.43 -17.10
CA PRO A 229 1.32 -7.26 -17.86
C PRO A 229 2.21 -6.45 -18.79
N ARG A 230 3.41 -6.98 -19.06
CA ARG A 230 4.42 -6.36 -19.94
C ARG A 230 3.84 -5.95 -21.30
N TRP A 231 3.12 -6.86 -21.96
CA TRP A 231 2.62 -6.64 -23.32
C TRP A 231 1.55 -5.54 -23.39
N MET A 232 0.76 -5.33 -22.34
CA MET A 232 -0.17 -4.20 -22.26
C MET A 232 0.57 -2.87 -22.26
N LEU A 233 1.66 -2.77 -21.48
CA LEU A 233 2.48 -1.57 -21.43
C LEU A 233 3.22 -1.33 -22.76
N GLU A 234 3.73 -2.39 -23.37
CA GLU A 234 4.39 -2.30 -24.69
C GLU A 234 3.43 -1.84 -25.79
N ASP A 235 2.20 -2.38 -25.82
CA ASP A 235 1.16 -1.98 -26.78
C ASP A 235 0.76 -0.51 -26.57
N MET A 236 0.51 -0.11 -25.32
CA MET A 236 0.24 1.28 -24.96
C MET A 236 1.34 2.22 -25.45
N LEU A 237 2.61 1.91 -25.15
CA LEU A 237 3.75 2.74 -25.55
C LEU A 237 3.93 2.76 -27.07
N THR A 238 3.71 1.64 -27.75
CA THR A 238 3.77 1.55 -29.21
C THR A 238 2.74 2.46 -29.86
N ASN A 239 1.49 2.41 -29.36
CA ASN A 239 0.41 3.26 -29.84
C ASN A 239 0.66 4.76 -29.57
N ILE A 240 1.22 5.09 -28.41
CA ILE A 240 1.60 6.47 -28.07
C ILE A 240 2.63 7.00 -29.07
N VAL A 241 3.67 6.22 -29.36
CA VAL A 241 4.73 6.63 -30.30
C VAL A 241 4.18 6.77 -31.73
N SER A 242 3.27 5.89 -32.16
CA SER A 242 2.68 5.98 -33.50
C SER A 242 1.77 7.19 -33.67
N GLU A 243 0.92 7.48 -32.69
CA GLU A 243 -0.06 8.57 -32.76
C GLU A 243 0.56 9.93 -32.43
N HIS A 244 1.65 9.96 -31.68
CA HIS A 244 2.23 11.19 -31.13
C HIS A 244 3.76 11.27 -31.34
N PRO A 245 4.24 11.45 -32.59
CA PRO A 245 5.67 11.48 -32.92
C PRO A 245 6.44 12.69 -32.36
N LEU A 246 5.75 13.72 -31.87
CA LEU A 246 6.34 14.94 -31.29
C LEU A 246 6.00 15.04 -29.79
N LEU A 247 6.53 14.11 -29.00
CA LEU A 247 6.47 14.11 -27.54
C LEU A 247 7.80 14.62 -26.98
N TYR A 248 7.73 15.56 -26.03
CA TYR A 248 8.94 16.21 -25.49
C TYR A 248 9.34 15.70 -24.10
N TRP A 249 8.40 15.12 -23.35
CA TRP A 249 8.64 14.73 -21.96
C TRP A 249 7.71 13.59 -21.54
N VAL A 250 8.26 12.59 -20.85
CA VAL A 250 7.52 11.48 -20.22
C VAL A 250 7.84 11.50 -18.73
N THR A 251 6.85 11.66 -17.88
CA THR A 251 6.98 11.39 -16.44
C THR A 251 6.44 9.99 -16.15
N ILE A 252 7.11 9.27 -15.23
CA ILE A 252 6.62 8.01 -14.65
C ILE A 252 6.78 8.10 -13.12
N PRO A 253 5.71 8.44 -12.37
CA PRO A 253 5.59 8.35 -10.92
C PRO A 253 5.90 6.96 -10.34
N PRO A 254 6.19 6.89 -9.03
CA PRO A 254 7.02 5.84 -8.44
C PRO A 254 6.32 4.55 -8.03
N HIS A 255 5.05 4.32 -8.34
CA HIS A 255 4.38 3.06 -7.97
C HIS A 255 4.71 1.91 -8.94
N PHE A 256 6.01 1.66 -9.09
CA PHE A 256 6.54 0.38 -9.54
C PHE A 256 6.53 -0.56 -8.34
N GLY A 257 5.71 -1.61 -8.40
CA GLY A 257 5.41 -2.49 -7.26
C GLY A 257 6.63 -3.16 -6.60
N HIS A 258 6.39 -3.72 -5.41
CA HIS A 258 7.35 -4.26 -4.44
C HIS A 258 8.28 -5.40 -4.89
N GLN A 259 8.35 -5.74 -6.17
CA GLN A 259 9.33 -6.69 -6.69
C GLN A 259 9.80 -6.21 -8.06
N MET A 260 11.05 -5.75 -8.16
CA MET A 260 12.00 -6.18 -9.19
C MET A 260 13.37 -5.51 -9.05
N GLU A 261 14.39 -6.35 -8.94
CA GLU A 261 15.75 -6.08 -9.36
C GLU A 261 15.85 -5.95 -10.90
N LEU A 262 16.61 -4.95 -11.33
CA LEU A 262 17.49 -4.95 -12.52
C LEU A 262 16.92 -5.05 -13.95
N ARG A 263 15.63 -5.33 -14.22
CA ARG A 263 15.08 -5.29 -15.60
C ARG A 263 14.25 -4.06 -15.99
N ALA A 264 13.90 -3.19 -15.03
CA ALA A 264 13.19 -1.94 -15.29
C ALA A 264 13.98 -0.94 -16.17
N LEU A 265 15.31 -1.09 -16.23
CA LEU A 265 16.17 -0.34 -17.14
C LEU A 265 15.83 -0.62 -18.61
N GLU A 266 15.36 -1.81 -18.98
CA GLU A 266 15.06 -2.11 -20.40
C GLU A 266 13.84 -1.33 -20.91
N ILE A 267 12.80 -1.13 -20.09
CA ILE A 267 11.61 -0.35 -20.48
C ILE A 267 11.92 1.15 -20.51
N SER A 268 12.68 1.65 -19.53
CA SER A 268 13.13 3.05 -19.54
C SER A 268 14.08 3.32 -20.72
N VAL A 269 14.93 2.35 -21.08
CA VAL A 269 15.84 2.39 -22.23
C VAL A 269 15.10 2.24 -23.55
N ILE A 270 14.03 1.45 -23.66
CA ILE A 270 13.20 1.42 -24.89
C ILE A 270 12.55 2.80 -25.11
N ALA A 271 12.04 3.43 -24.05
CA ALA A 271 11.50 4.79 -24.12
C ALA A 271 12.57 5.85 -24.46
N THR A 272 13.84 5.68 -24.08
CA THR A 272 14.94 6.61 -24.44
C THR A 272 15.69 6.27 -25.73
N ALA A 273 15.77 5.00 -26.13
CA ALA A 273 16.49 4.53 -27.31
C ALA A 273 15.72 4.85 -28.60
N HIS A 274 14.38 4.83 -28.57
CA HIS A 274 13.58 5.36 -29.68
C HIS A 274 13.66 6.89 -29.80
N PHE A 275 13.98 7.61 -28.72
CA PHE A 275 14.19 9.07 -28.75
C PHE A 275 15.51 9.47 -29.42
N SER A 276 16.59 8.71 -29.22
CA SER A 276 17.89 9.02 -29.84
C SER A 276 17.90 8.84 -31.38
N VAL A 277 17.02 8.00 -31.92
CA VAL A 277 16.94 7.72 -33.37
C VAL A 277 16.11 8.77 -34.12
N ILE A 278 15.26 9.55 -33.44
CA ILE A 278 14.41 10.57 -34.07
C ILE A 278 15.08 11.97 -34.06
N VAL A 279 16.16 12.14 -33.30
CA VAL A 279 16.94 13.40 -33.23
C VAL A 279 18.26 13.33 -34.05
N SER A 280 18.37 12.39 -35.00
CA SER A 280 19.50 12.29 -35.95
C SER A 280 19.07 12.51 -37.39
#